data_AF-A0A849QP37-F1
#
_entry.id   AF-A0A849QP37-F1
#
_cell.length_a   1.000
_cell.length_b   1.000
_cell.length_c   1.000
_cell.angle_alpha   90.00
_cell.angle_beta   90.00
_cell.angle_gamma   90.00
#
_symmetry.space_group_name_H-M   'P 1'
#
loop_
_entity.id
_entity.type
_entity.pdbx_description
1 polymer ?
#
loop_
_entity_poly.entity_id
_entity_poly.type
_entity_poly.pdbx_seq_one_letter_code
_entity_poly.pdbx_strand_id
1 'polypeptide(L)'
;SMGALRASELDTYGMIGVGKIYEWYRDGVIEADDEVAVATNPDTFEPVSNPMVNIRETLNAACDEGIIDSDTRDSLMRIAKGTHYTERTYFGVVKQGVKDEVLSSDAGDVLIGYCKEHEVDVKRNDAIAVLEKIKEILDA
;
A
#
# COMPACT_ATOMS: atom_id res chain seq x y z
N SER A 1 5.91 -0.72 -8.58
CA SER A 1 7.00 -0.12 -7.77
C SER A 1 8.12 -1.10 -7.44
N MET A 2 8.33 -2.19 -8.19
CA MET A 2 9.59 -2.97 -8.04
C MET A 2 10.83 -2.11 -8.35
N GLY A 3 10.69 -1.08 -9.19
CA GLY A 3 11.74 -0.09 -9.43
C GLY A 3 12.19 0.69 -8.19
N ALA A 4 11.33 0.89 -7.18
CA ALA A 4 11.71 1.57 -5.94
C ALA A 4 12.64 0.69 -5.09
N LEU A 5 12.31 -0.60 -4.96
CA LEU A 5 13.19 -1.59 -4.33
C LEU A 5 14.53 -1.66 -5.08
N ARG A 6 14.51 -1.80 -6.41
CA ARG A 6 15.75 -1.82 -7.21
C ARG A 6 16.56 -0.53 -7.05
N ALA A 7 15.91 0.63 -6.95
CA ALA A 7 16.59 1.88 -6.68
C ALA A 7 17.30 1.88 -5.32
N SER A 8 16.68 1.37 -4.26
CA SER A 8 17.32 1.26 -2.94
C SER A 8 18.52 0.33 -2.91
N GLU A 9 18.57 -0.68 -3.76
CA GLU A 9 19.72 -1.58 -3.87
C GLU A 9 20.85 -1.01 -4.74
N LEU A 10 20.54 -0.06 -5.62
CA LEU A 10 21.44 0.44 -6.66
C LEU A 10 21.78 1.92 -6.55
N ASP A 11 21.28 2.62 -5.54
CA ASP A 11 21.52 4.06 -5.37
C ASP A 11 23.00 4.38 -5.10
N THR A 12 23.70 3.50 -4.38
CA THR A 12 25.17 3.57 -4.20
C THR A 12 25.95 3.40 -5.52
N TYR A 13 25.29 2.92 -6.57
CA TYR A 13 25.86 2.71 -7.91
C TYR A 13 25.33 3.72 -8.94
N GLY A 14 24.65 4.78 -8.50
CA GLY A 14 24.21 5.90 -9.34
C GLY A 14 22.76 5.85 -9.79
N MET A 15 21.95 4.88 -9.33
CA MET A 15 20.51 4.94 -9.54
C MET A 15 19.88 6.05 -8.69
N ILE A 16 18.99 6.86 -9.27
CA ILE A 16 18.29 7.92 -8.53
C ILE A 16 16.94 7.36 -8.08
N GLY A 17 16.82 7.06 -6.79
CA GLY A 17 15.53 6.70 -6.20
C GLY A 17 14.64 7.91 -5.95
N VAL A 18 13.34 7.75 -6.16
CA VAL A 18 12.33 8.82 -6.02
C VAL A 18 11.07 8.24 -5.38
N GLY A 19 10.47 9.03 -4.49
CA GLY A 19 9.20 8.71 -3.87
C GLY A 19 9.32 7.97 -2.53
N LYS A 20 8.19 7.89 -1.83
CA LYS A 20 8.08 7.42 -0.46
C LYS A 20 8.45 5.94 -0.32
N ILE A 21 8.06 5.11 -1.30
CA ILE A 21 8.34 3.67 -1.28
C ILE A 21 9.85 3.42 -1.41
N TYR A 22 10.55 4.20 -2.24
CA TYR A 22 12.02 4.11 -2.34
C TYR A 22 12.67 4.48 -1.00
N GLU A 23 12.26 5.60 -0.40
CA GLU A 23 12.78 6.04 0.90
C GLU A 23 12.55 4.98 1.98
N TRP A 24 11.36 4.37 2.00
CA TRP A 24 11.06 3.29 2.93
C TRP A 24 11.92 2.04 2.75
N TYR A 25 12.22 1.63 1.52
CA TYR A 25 13.16 0.53 1.29
C TYR A 25 14.59 0.91 1.69
N ARG A 26 15.05 2.10 1.29
CA ARG A 26 16.39 2.61 1.62
C ARG A 26 16.61 2.68 3.13
N ASP A 27 15.60 3.15 3.86
CA ASP A 27 15.68 3.38 5.31
C ASP A 27 15.28 2.15 6.14
N GLY A 28 14.94 1.01 5.49
CA GLY A 28 14.56 -0.24 6.16
C GLY A 28 13.19 -0.21 6.86
N VAL A 29 12.34 0.77 6.52
CA VAL A 29 10.95 0.84 7.01
C VAL A 29 10.12 -0.32 6.46
N ILE A 30 10.39 -0.71 5.23
CA ILE A 30 9.86 -1.91 4.59
C ILE A 30 11.01 -2.66 3.90
N GLU A 31 10.93 -3.99 3.87
CA GLU A 31 12.00 -4.83 3.28
C GLU A 31 11.47 -5.94 2.37
N ALA A 32 10.19 -6.32 2.52
CA ALA A 32 9.63 -7.47 1.83
C ALA A 32 9.07 -7.09 0.45
N ASP A 33 9.36 -7.90 -0.58
CA ASP A 33 8.87 -7.71 -1.95
C ASP A 33 7.33 -7.61 -2.04
N ASP A 34 6.64 -8.34 -1.15
CA ASP A 34 5.18 -8.37 -1.08
C ASP A 34 4.56 -7.04 -0.62
N GLU A 35 5.38 -6.09 -0.17
CA GLU A 35 4.94 -4.74 0.16
C GLU A 35 4.43 -4.00 -1.08
N VAL A 36 5.07 -4.26 -2.22
CA VAL A 36 4.75 -3.62 -3.50
C VAL A 36 4.18 -4.58 -4.55
N ALA A 37 4.16 -5.89 -4.27
CA ALA A 37 3.59 -6.88 -5.16
C ALA A 37 2.06 -6.75 -5.27
N VAL A 38 1.54 -7.06 -6.46
CA VAL A 38 0.10 -7.06 -6.76
C VAL A 38 -0.17 -8.14 -7.82
N ALA A 39 -1.25 -8.88 -7.66
CA ALA A 39 -1.81 -9.73 -8.72
C ALA A 39 -2.67 -8.90 -9.67
N THR A 40 -2.55 -9.18 -10.96
CA THR A 40 -3.31 -8.55 -12.03
C THR A 40 -4.07 -9.58 -12.84
N ASN A 41 -5.22 -9.19 -13.38
CA ASN A 41 -5.91 -9.98 -14.40
C ASN A 41 -5.00 -10.12 -15.64
N PRO A 42 -4.78 -11.32 -16.19
CA PRO A 42 -3.87 -11.53 -17.31
C PRO A 42 -4.35 -10.94 -18.64
N ASP A 43 -5.66 -10.74 -18.79
CA ASP A 43 -6.29 -10.24 -20.02
C ASP A 43 -6.51 -8.72 -19.97
N THR A 44 -6.93 -8.17 -18.82
CA THR A 44 -7.21 -6.74 -18.66
C THR A 44 -6.05 -5.94 -18.04
N PHE A 45 -5.08 -6.62 -17.43
CA PHE A 45 -3.99 -6.05 -16.63
C PHE A 45 -4.43 -5.21 -15.43
N GLU A 46 -5.72 -5.24 -15.10
CA GLU A 46 -6.25 -4.55 -13.93
C GLU A 46 -5.79 -5.25 -12.65
N PRO A 47 -5.46 -4.50 -11.59
CA PRO A 47 -5.14 -5.09 -10.30
C PRO A 47 -6.35 -5.81 -9.71
N VAL A 48 -6.15 -7.05 -9.27
CA VAL A 48 -7.17 -7.86 -8.58
C VAL A 48 -6.88 -8.02 -7.08
N SER A 49 -5.82 -7.35 -6.61
CA SER A 49 -5.38 -7.30 -5.22
C SER A 49 -4.79 -5.90 -4.94
N ASN A 50 -4.54 -5.59 -3.68
CA ASN A 50 -3.97 -4.34 -3.23
C ASN A 50 -2.56 -4.58 -2.62
N PRO A 51 -1.58 -3.73 -2.96
CA PRO A 51 -0.24 -3.80 -2.37
C PRO A 51 -0.28 -3.44 -0.89
N MET A 52 0.62 -4.01 -0.07
CA MET A 52 0.63 -3.76 1.38
C MET A 52 0.81 -2.28 1.71
N VAL A 53 1.65 -1.56 0.95
CA VAL A 53 1.92 -0.13 1.17
C VAL A 53 0.66 0.73 1.05
N ASN A 54 -0.24 0.44 0.10
CA ASN A 54 -1.50 1.18 -0.04
C ASN A 54 -2.46 0.81 1.09
N ILE A 55 -2.55 -0.47 1.45
CA ILE A 55 -3.38 -0.90 2.59
C ILE A 55 -2.93 -0.22 3.89
N ARG A 56 -1.63 -0.21 4.14
CA ARG A 56 -0.99 0.43 5.30
C ARG A 56 -1.38 1.90 5.39
N GLU A 57 -1.19 2.66 4.33
CA GLU A 57 -1.48 4.10 4.35
C GLU A 57 -2.99 4.40 4.37
N THR A 58 -3.81 3.59 3.72
CA THR A 58 -5.28 3.76 3.77
C THR A 58 -5.83 3.46 5.16
N LEU A 59 -5.33 2.42 5.85
CA LEU A 59 -5.72 2.14 7.23
C LEU A 59 -5.17 3.17 8.22
N ASN A 60 -3.98 3.72 7.98
CA ASN A 60 -3.46 4.86 8.75
C ASN A 60 -4.40 6.08 8.60
N ALA A 61 -4.78 6.44 7.38
CA ALA A 61 -5.70 7.55 7.12
C ALA A 61 -7.07 7.33 7.76
N ALA A 62 -7.63 6.12 7.65
CA ALA A 62 -8.89 5.76 8.31
C ALA A 62 -8.80 5.91 9.83
N CYS A 63 -7.66 5.55 10.43
CA CYS A 63 -7.42 5.71 11.87
C CYS A 63 -7.29 7.19 12.26
N ASP A 64 -6.54 7.97 11.48
CA ASP A 64 -6.33 9.40 11.72
C ASP A 64 -7.63 10.20 11.62
N GLU A 65 -8.55 9.77 10.74
CA GLU A 65 -9.89 10.33 10.58
C GLU A 65 -10.93 9.75 11.57
N GLY A 66 -10.54 8.79 12.41
CA GLY A 66 -11.40 8.20 13.43
C GLY A 66 -12.47 7.23 12.91
N ILE A 67 -12.31 6.71 11.68
CA ILE A 67 -13.14 5.63 11.13
C ILE A 67 -12.92 4.32 11.90
N ILE A 68 -11.68 4.09 12.31
CA ILE A 68 -11.26 2.99 13.18
C ILE A 68 -10.30 3.50 14.25
N ASP A 69 -10.13 2.74 15.34
CA ASP A 69 -9.09 3.00 16.33
C ASP A 69 -7.75 2.34 15.97
N SER A 70 -6.71 2.66 16.75
CA SER A 70 -5.36 2.14 16.53
C SER A 70 -5.28 0.62 16.67
N ASP A 71 -6.05 0.04 17.59
CA ASP A 71 -6.01 -1.40 17.87
C ASP A 71 -6.64 -2.19 16.72
N THR A 72 -7.75 -1.67 16.17
CA THR A 72 -8.40 -2.17 14.96
C THR A 72 -7.48 -2.05 13.76
N ARG A 73 -6.85 -0.87 13.56
CA ARG A 73 -5.88 -0.64 12.48
C ARG A 73 -4.73 -1.65 12.55
N ASP A 74 -4.09 -1.79 13.70
CA ASP A 74 -2.93 -2.68 13.86
C ASP A 74 -3.31 -4.16 13.69
N SER A 75 -4.52 -4.54 14.08
CA SER A 75 -5.06 -5.88 13.86
C SER A 75 -5.35 -6.15 12.39
N LEU A 76 -5.97 -5.20 11.67
CA LEU A 76 -6.20 -5.31 10.23
C LEU A 76 -4.90 -5.30 9.42
N MET A 77 -3.89 -4.54 9.85
CA MET A 77 -2.55 -4.59 9.26
C MET A 77 -1.92 -5.98 9.39
N ARG A 78 -2.05 -6.62 10.56
CA ARG A 78 -1.56 -8.00 10.77
C ARG A 78 -2.29 -8.99 9.87
N ILE A 79 -3.61 -8.88 9.74
CA ILE A 79 -4.43 -9.70 8.83
C ILE A 79 -3.98 -9.51 7.37
N ALA A 80 -3.81 -8.26 6.94
CA ALA A 80 -3.36 -7.94 5.59
C ALA A 80 -1.97 -8.52 5.31
N LYS A 81 -1.02 -8.34 6.23
CA LYS A 81 0.34 -8.87 6.09
C LYS A 81 0.38 -10.41 6.11
N GLY A 82 -0.52 -11.05 6.87
CA GLY A 82 -0.67 -12.50 6.89
C GLY A 82 -1.37 -13.08 5.65
N THR A 83 -2.04 -12.24 4.86
CA THR A 83 -2.70 -12.66 3.62
C THR A 83 -1.70 -12.64 2.46
N HIS A 84 -1.65 -13.72 1.68
CA HIS A 84 -0.81 -13.80 0.50
C HIS A 84 -1.14 -12.66 -0.49
N TYR A 85 -0.13 -12.01 -1.07
CA TYR A 85 -0.32 -10.77 -1.83
C TYR A 85 -1.30 -10.91 -3.01
N THR A 86 -1.45 -12.11 -3.57
CA THR A 86 -2.38 -12.38 -4.69
C THR A 86 -3.85 -12.33 -4.28
N GLU A 87 -4.15 -12.51 -3.01
CA GLU A 87 -5.52 -12.56 -2.45
C GLU A 87 -5.83 -11.33 -1.58
N ARG A 88 -4.82 -10.50 -1.32
CA ARG A 88 -4.90 -9.37 -0.41
C ARG A 88 -5.77 -8.26 -1.01
N THR A 89 -6.95 -8.05 -0.45
CA THR A 89 -7.88 -6.97 -0.85
C THR A 89 -8.42 -6.28 0.39
N TYR A 90 -8.82 -5.01 0.29
CA TYR A 90 -9.49 -4.32 1.42
C TYR A 90 -10.72 -5.09 1.90
N PHE A 91 -11.55 -5.56 0.97
CA PHE A 91 -12.74 -6.35 1.30
C PHE A 91 -12.39 -7.63 2.06
N GLY A 92 -11.41 -8.40 1.57
CA GLY A 92 -10.97 -9.64 2.22
C GLY A 92 -10.40 -9.40 3.62
N VAL A 93 -9.54 -8.39 3.77
CA VAL A 93 -8.93 -8.01 5.05
C VAL A 93 -9.99 -7.59 6.06
N VAL A 94 -10.92 -6.72 5.67
CA VAL A 94 -11.98 -6.23 6.57
C VAL A 94 -12.95 -7.35 6.93
N LYS A 95 -13.38 -8.19 5.98
CA LYS A 95 -14.27 -9.33 6.29
C LYS A 95 -13.60 -10.35 7.19
N GLN A 96 -12.30 -10.59 7.04
CA GLN A 96 -11.55 -11.42 7.96
C GLN A 96 -11.45 -10.78 9.35
N GLY A 97 -11.25 -9.46 9.44
CA GLY A 97 -11.29 -8.72 10.71
C GLY A 97 -12.64 -8.81 11.43
N VAL A 98 -13.76 -8.73 10.69
CA VAL A 98 -15.10 -8.93 11.27
C VAL A 98 -15.27 -10.36 11.81
N LYS A 99 -14.78 -11.36 11.07
CA LYS A 99 -14.83 -12.77 11.50
C LYS A 99 -13.99 -13.04 12.74
N ASP A 100 -12.86 -12.35 12.88
CA ASP A 100 -11.95 -12.46 14.02
C ASP A 100 -12.33 -11.53 15.18
N GLU A 101 -13.53 -10.92 15.13
CA GLU A 101 -14.08 -10.01 16.16
C GLU A 101 -13.20 -8.77 16.43
N VAL A 102 -12.38 -8.37 15.45
CA VAL A 102 -11.57 -7.14 15.51
C VAL A 102 -12.44 -5.89 15.42
N LEU A 103 -13.53 -5.97 14.68
CA LEU A 103 -14.51 -4.90 14.51
C LEU A 103 -15.90 -5.49 14.24
N SER A 104 -16.95 -4.72 14.53
CA SER A 104 -18.33 -5.13 14.25
C SER A 104 -18.60 -5.18 12.74
N SER A 105 -19.67 -5.90 12.33
CA SER A 105 -20.08 -5.93 10.93
C SER A 105 -20.39 -4.53 10.39
N ASP A 106 -21.08 -3.69 11.17
CA ASP A 106 -21.43 -2.32 10.77
C ASP A 106 -20.19 -1.45 10.58
N ALA A 107 -19.22 -1.53 11.50
CA ALA A 107 -17.94 -0.83 11.38
C ALA A 107 -17.14 -1.34 10.17
N GLY A 108 -17.21 -2.65 9.89
CA GLY A 108 -16.58 -3.25 8.72
C GLY A 108 -17.16 -2.71 7.41
N ASP A 109 -18.47 -2.57 7.30
CA ASP A 109 -19.10 -2.03 6.09
C ASP A 109 -18.79 -0.53 5.90
N VAL A 110 -18.72 0.25 7.00
CA VAL A 110 -18.24 1.65 6.97
C VAL A 110 -16.80 1.72 6.47
N LEU A 111 -15.90 0.91 7.03
CA LEU A 111 -14.50 0.91 6.63
C LEU A 111 -14.29 0.46 5.18
N ILE A 112 -15.06 -0.52 4.69
CA ILE A 112 -15.03 -0.92 3.26
C ILE A 112 -15.43 0.26 2.37
N GLY A 113 -16.48 1.00 2.74
CA GLY A 113 -16.88 2.23 2.04
C GLY A 113 -15.76 3.25 2.01
N TYR A 114 -15.16 3.53 3.17
CA TYR A 114 -14.04 4.46 3.29
C TYR A 114 -12.85 4.05 2.41
N CYS A 115 -12.38 2.80 2.51
CA CYS A 115 -11.24 2.31 1.71
C CYS A 115 -11.48 2.42 0.21
N LYS A 116 -12.73 2.30 -0.25
CA LYS A 116 -13.08 2.43 -1.67
C LYS A 116 -13.03 3.87 -2.16
N GLU A 117 -13.43 4.82 -1.33
CA GLU A 117 -13.53 6.24 -1.69
C GLU A 117 -12.24 7.02 -1.41
N HIS A 118 -11.45 6.56 -0.44
CA HIS A 118 -10.30 7.27 0.13
C HIS A 118 -9.00 6.45 0.08
N GLU A 119 -8.86 5.51 -0.87
CA GLU A 119 -7.62 4.75 -1.03
C GLU A 119 -6.41 5.70 -1.19
N VAL A 120 -5.38 5.47 -0.36
CA VAL A 120 -4.10 6.15 -0.47
C VAL A 120 -3.18 5.35 -1.40
N ASP A 121 -3.17 5.69 -2.69
CA ASP A 121 -2.33 5.03 -3.69
C ASP A 121 -0.90 5.62 -3.72
N VAL A 122 -0.07 5.14 -2.79
CA VAL A 122 1.35 5.54 -2.67
C VAL A 122 2.10 5.23 -3.96
N LYS A 123 1.79 4.11 -4.62
CA LYS A 123 2.50 3.70 -5.85
C LYS A 123 2.23 4.67 -6.99
N ARG A 124 0.98 5.13 -7.13
CA ARG A 124 0.63 6.13 -8.12
C ARG A 124 1.28 7.48 -7.81
N ASN A 125 1.28 7.90 -6.55
CA ASN A 125 1.94 9.14 -6.14
C ASN A 125 3.44 9.11 -6.43
N ASP A 126 4.13 8.02 -6.11
CA ASP A 126 5.55 7.84 -6.43
C ASP A 126 5.81 7.83 -7.94
N ALA A 127 4.93 7.19 -8.72
CA ALA A 127 5.05 7.20 -10.18
C ALA A 127 4.94 8.62 -10.76
N ILE A 128 4.04 9.45 -10.22
CA ILE A 128 3.94 10.86 -10.60
C ILE A 128 5.21 11.62 -10.20
N ALA A 129 5.71 11.44 -8.98
CA ALA A 129 6.94 12.07 -8.51
C ALA A 129 8.16 11.73 -9.38
N VAL A 130 8.24 10.49 -9.90
CA VAL A 130 9.27 10.10 -10.87
C VAL A 130 9.17 10.91 -12.16
N LEU A 131 7.97 11.10 -12.71
CA LEU A 131 7.77 11.88 -13.94
C LEU A 131 8.15 13.35 -13.74
N GLU A 132 7.78 13.93 -12.59
CA GLU A 132 8.20 15.27 -12.20
C GLU A 132 9.72 15.37 -12.10
N LYS A 133 10.37 14.38 -11.47
CA LYS A 133 11.83 14.36 -11.35
C LYS A 133 12.54 14.26 -12.69
N ILE A 134 12.02 13.46 -13.61
CA ILE A 134 12.56 13.36 -14.97
C ILE A 134 12.50 14.72 -15.67
N LYS A 135 11.37 15.43 -15.53
CA LYS A 135 11.22 16.77 -16.11
C LYS A 135 12.26 17.75 -15.56
N GLU A 136 12.46 17.77 -14.24
CA GLU A 136 13.49 18.61 -13.61
C GLU A 136 14.90 18.34 -14.16
N ILE A 137 15.24 17.07 -14.38
CA ILE A 137 16.57 16.67 -14.89
C ILE A 137 16.75 17.09 -16.35
N LEU A 138 15.70 17.03 -17.16
CA LEU A 138 15.75 17.43 -18.57
C LEU A 138 15.83 18.95 -18.75
N ASP A 139 15.29 19.70 -17.79
CA ASP A 139 15.28 21.17 -17.79
C ASP A 139 16.55 21.77 -17.12
N ALA A 140 17.43 20.95 -16.55
CA ALA A 140 18.67 21.34 -15.86
C ALA A 140 19.91 21.36 -16.78
#